data_AF-A0A662V6S5-F1
#
_entry.id   AF-A0A662V6S5-F1
#
_cell.length_a   1.000
_cell.length_b   1.000
_cell.length_c   1.000
_cell.angle_alpha   90.00
_cell.angle_beta   90.00
_cell.angle_gamma   90.00
#
_symmetry.space_group_name_H-M   'P 1'
#
loop_
_entity.id
_entity.type
_entity.pdbx_description
1 polymer ?
#
loop_
_entity_poly.entity_id
_entity_poly.type
_entity_poly.pdbx_seq_one_letter_code
_entity_poly.pdbx_strand_id
1 'polypeptide(L)'
;MFKRGCREEIDTRRFRAKLMLVMALLKELKLRVENNAEVVRRSRARLLERARVIRERFGESYAARLFKEARSYEVVEAHLRYVSALLERLLIRLETLVVAGSIFEAAALASQVVRELKRSLVYKMPQFGVVVDEVDRASRELVEVSRSAGYAPSKSVVSEEAKRILREAEALVASQEMENR
;
A
#
# COMPACT_ATOMS: atom_id res chain seq x y z
N MET A 1 -5.75 42.97 -1.69
CA MET A 1 -6.47 41.67 -1.79
C MET A 1 -5.75 40.60 -2.64
N PHE A 2 -4.81 40.94 -3.53
CA PHE A 2 -4.12 39.98 -4.42
C PHE A 2 -3.09 39.01 -3.80
N LYS A 3 -2.64 39.20 -2.55
CA LYS A 3 -1.58 38.37 -1.95
C LYS A 3 -2.03 37.01 -1.38
N ARG A 4 -3.34 36.77 -1.18
CA ARG A 4 -3.83 35.47 -0.63
C ARG A 4 -3.92 34.38 -1.69
N GLY A 5 -4.41 34.69 -2.91
CA GLY A 5 -4.58 33.71 -3.99
C GLY A 5 -3.25 33.10 -4.47
N CYS A 6 -2.18 33.90 -4.60
CA CYS A 6 -0.87 33.36 -4.98
C CYS A 6 -0.29 32.41 -3.93
N ARG A 7 -0.57 32.62 -2.64
CA ARG A 7 -0.02 31.79 -1.55
C ARG A 7 -0.69 30.41 -1.51
N GLU A 8 -2.01 30.37 -1.65
CA GLU A 8 -2.79 29.12 -1.70
C GLU A 8 -2.45 28.26 -2.94
N GLU A 9 -2.22 28.88 -4.11
CA GLU A 9 -1.79 28.15 -5.31
C GLU A 9 -0.38 27.55 -5.17
N ILE A 10 0.56 28.28 -4.55
CA ILE A 10 1.92 27.80 -4.31
C ILE A 10 1.91 26.60 -3.33
N ASP A 11 1.16 26.72 -2.23
CA ASP A 11 1.07 25.66 -1.23
C ASP A 11 0.39 24.40 -1.78
N THR A 12 -0.62 24.55 -2.65
CA THR A 12 -1.29 23.43 -3.32
C THR A 12 -0.37 22.71 -4.32
N ARG A 13 0.44 23.44 -5.09
CA ARG A 13 1.45 22.83 -5.98
C ARG A 13 2.51 22.08 -5.19
N ARG A 14 2.99 22.68 -4.10
CA ARG A 14 3.99 22.05 -3.21
C ARG A 14 3.44 20.76 -2.58
N PHE A 15 2.19 20.79 -2.12
CA PHE A 15 1.51 19.62 -1.60
C PHE A 15 1.42 18.49 -2.64
N ARG A 16 0.93 18.81 -3.85
CA ARG A 16 0.82 17.82 -4.93
C ARG A 16 2.17 17.20 -5.29
N ALA A 17 3.22 17.99 -5.39
CA ALA A 17 4.57 17.48 -5.66
C ALA A 17 5.05 16.51 -4.57
N LYS A 18 4.83 16.84 -3.29
CA LYS A 18 5.19 15.97 -2.17
C LYS A 18 4.34 14.69 -2.13
N LEU A 19 3.07 14.79 -2.45
CA LEU A 19 2.19 13.62 -2.54
C LEU A 19 2.60 12.69 -3.69
N MET A 20 2.94 13.25 -4.85
CA MET A 20 3.49 12.47 -5.97
C MET A 20 4.79 11.77 -5.58
N LEU A 21 5.67 12.42 -4.80
CA LEU A 21 6.88 11.80 -4.27
C LEU A 21 6.56 10.62 -3.35
N VAL A 22 5.63 10.78 -2.39
CA VAL A 22 5.19 9.68 -1.51
C VAL A 22 4.65 8.52 -2.34
N MET A 23 3.81 8.80 -3.34
CA MET A 23 3.26 7.76 -4.22
C MET A 23 4.35 7.06 -5.05
N ALA A 24 5.34 7.79 -5.55
CA ALA A 24 6.46 7.23 -6.29
C ALA A 24 7.28 6.28 -5.40
N LEU A 25 7.60 6.69 -4.17
CA LEU A 25 8.31 5.85 -3.20
C LEU A 25 7.51 4.59 -2.82
N LEU A 26 6.20 4.71 -2.65
CA LEU A 26 5.32 3.56 -2.40
C LEU A 26 5.27 2.60 -3.60
N LYS A 27 5.24 3.12 -4.84
CA LYS A 27 5.33 2.31 -6.06
C LYS A 27 6.68 1.58 -6.16
N GLU A 28 7.77 2.25 -5.84
CA GLU A 28 9.09 1.64 -5.77
C GLU A 28 9.15 0.53 -4.71
N LEU A 29 8.65 0.80 -3.51
CA LEU A 29 8.58 -0.19 -2.44
C LEU A 29 7.78 -1.42 -2.87
N LYS A 30 6.63 -1.21 -3.52
CA LYS A 30 5.80 -2.29 -4.06
C LYS A 30 6.60 -3.16 -5.04
N LEU A 31 7.27 -2.55 -6.01
CA LEU A 31 8.10 -3.26 -6.98
C LEU A 31 9.20 -4.08 -6.30
N ARG A 32 9.87 -3.51 -5.30
CA ARG A 32 10.89 -4.23 -4.52
C ARG A 32 10.30 -5.42 -3.77
N VAL A 33 9.13 -5.27 -3.15
CA VAL A 33 8.41 -6.35 -2.46
C VAL A 33 8.02 -7.47 -3.43
N GLU A 34 7.49 -7.13 -4.61
CA GLU A 34 7.11 -8.09 -5.66
C GLU A 34 8.32 -8.86 -6.19
N ASN A 35 9.42 -8.17 -6.48
CA ASN A 35 10.68 -8.81 -6.89
C ASN A 35 11.22 -9.77 -5.83
N ASN A 36 11.16 -9.39 -4.55
CA ASN A 36 11.56 -10.27 -3.45
C ASN A 36 10.63 -11.49 -3.36
N ALA A 37 9.32 -11.31 -3.53
CA ALA A 37 8.36 -12.41 -3.51
C ALA A 37 8.67 -13.43 -4.62
N GLU A 38 8.99 -12.93 -5.81
CA GLU A 38 9.38 -13.75 -6.95
C GLU A 38 10.69 -14.51 -6.72
N VAL A 39 11.70 -13.87 -6.13
CA VAL A 39 12.97 -14.52 -5.76
C VAL A 39 12.73 -15.63 -4.74
N VAL A 40 11.93 -15.37 -3.70
CA VAL A 40 11.57 -16.36 -2.67
C VAL A 40 10.82 -17.52 -3.29
N ARG A 41 9.85 -17.26 -4.17
CA ARG A 41 9.08 -18.28 -4.91
C ARG A 41 9.98 -19.20 -5.73
N ARG A 42 10.94 -18.63 -6.50
CA ARG A 42 11.90 -19.41 -7.29
C ARG A 42 12.81 -20.26 -6.40
N SER A 43 13.29 -19.70 -5.28
CA SER A 43 14.11 -20.45 -4.32
C SER A 43 13.35 -21.59 -3.68
N ARG A 44 12.08 -21.37 -3.28
CA ARG A 44 11.20 -22.43 -2.79
C ARG A 44 11.01 -23.54 -3.82
N ALA A 45 10.73 -23.20 -5.08
CA ALA A 45 10.55 -24.20 -6.14
C ALA A 45 11.81 -25.06 -6.32
N ARG A 46 13.01 -24.46 -6.31
CA ARG A 46 14.28 -25.19 -6.37
C ARG A 46 14.48 -26.11 -5.16
N LEU A 47 14.14 -25.66 -3.96
CA LEU A 47 14.23 -26.47 -2.74
C LEU A 47 13.28 -27.68 -2.81
N LEU A 48 12.04 -27.48 -3.26
CA LEU A 48 11.07 -28.57 -3.42
C LEU A 48 11.53 -29.60 -4.44
N GLU A 49 12.10 -29.15 -5.56
CA GLU A 49 12.63 -30.06 -6.57
C GLU A 49 13.80 -30.89 -6.03
N ARG A 50 14.76 -30.25 -5.35
CA ARG A 50 15.85 -30.96 -4.68
C ARG A 50 15.35 -31.93 -3.61
N ALA A 51 14.34 -31.54 -2.84
CA ALA A 51 13.74 -32.39 -1.81
C ALA A 51 13.10 -33.65 -2.42
N ARG A 52 12.41 -33.52 -3.56
CA ARG A 52 11.84 -34.67 -4.29
C ARG A 52 12.91 -35.65 -4.73
N VAL A 53 13.97 -35.17 -5.39
CA VAL A 53 15.09 -36.00 -5.85
C VAL A 53 15.78 -36.72 -4.69
N ILE A 54 16.00 -36.02 -3.56
CA ILE A 54 16.62 -36.62 -2.37
C ILE A 54 15.69 -37.65 -1.72
N ARG A 55 14.39 -37.35 -1.63
CA ARG A 55 13.40 -38.29 -1.10
C ARG A 55 13.38 -39.59 -1.89
N GLU A 56 13.40 -39.50 -3.22
CA GLU A 56 13.38 -40.67 -4.11
C GLU A 56 14.65 -41.52 -3.98
N ARG A 57 15.82 -40.89 -3.79
CA ARG A 57 17.11 -41.60 -3.72
C ARG A 57 17.49 -42.10 -2.33
N PHE A 58 17.15 -41.36 -1.29
CA PHE A 58 17.66 -41.56 0.07
C PHE A 58 16.55 -41.69 1.12
N GLY A 59 15.28 -41.47 0.76
CA GLY A 59 14.14 -41.55 1.66
C GLY A 59 13.74 -40.23 2.33
N GLU A 60 12.59 -40.24 3.00
CA GLU A 60 11.93 -39.04 3.54
C GLU A 60 12.75 -38.31 4.61
N SER A 61 13.49 -39.04 5.46
CA SER A 61 14.28 -38.46 6.55
C SER A 61 15.35 -37.48 6.05
N TYR A 62 15.99 -37.79 4.92
CA TYR A 62 17.00 -36.93 4.29
C TYR A 62 16.38 -35.70 3.60
N ALA A 63 15.14 -35.80 3.13
CA ALA A 63 14.41 -34.71 2.48
C ALA A 63 13.68 -33.77 3.47
N ALA A 64 13.39 -34.25 4.68
CA ALA A 64 12.58 -33.53 5.68
C ALA A 64 13.09 -32.11 5.98
N ARG A 65 14.42 -31.93 6.05
CA ARG A 65 15.03 -30.60 6.29
C ARG A 65 14.72 -29.63 5.14
N LEU A 66 14.79 -30.09 3.89
CA LEU A 66 14.52 -29.28 2.71
C LEU A 66 13.04 -28.92 2.59
N PHE A 67 12.14 -29.84 2.95
CA PHE A 67 10.71 -29.53 3.03
C PHE A 67 10.39 -28.49 4.11
N LYS A 68 11.03 -28.61 5.29
CA LYS A 68 10.89 -27.62 6.36
C LYS A 68 11.36 -26.23 5.91
N GLU A 69 12.49 -26.18 5.20
CA GLU A 69 12.99 -24.93 4.62
C GLU A 69 12.06 -24.40 3.53
N ALA A 70 11.56 -25.23 2.62
CA ALA A 70 10.61 -24.79 1.60
C ALA A 70 9.31 -24.20 2.22
N ARG A 71 8.85 -24.73 3.36
CA ARG A 71 7.72 -24.17 4.11
C ARG A 71 8.04 -22.81 4.73
N SER A 72 9.27 -22.57 5.20
CA SER A 72 9.63 -21.24 5.71
C SER A 72 9.61 -20.20 4.59
N TYR A 73 10.08 -20.56 3.39
CA TYR A 73 9.98 -19.69 2.21
C TYR A 73 8.53 -19.42 1.80
N GLU A 74 7.63 -20.39 1.93
CA GLU A 74 6.20 -20.21 1.67
C GLU A 74 5.57 -19.15 2.58
N VAL A 75 5.88 -19.18 3.88
CA VAL A 75 5.39 -18.17 4.84
C VAL A 75 5.91 -16.78 4.48
N VAL A 76 7.18 -16.68 4.08
CA VAL A 76 7.79 -15.41 3.65
C VAL A 76 7.16 -14.91 2.35
N GLU A 77 6.95 -15.78 1.37
CA GLU A 77 6.30 -15.46 0.09
C GLU A 77 4.88 -14.92 0.34
N ALA A 78 4.10 -15.60 1.18
CA ALA A 78 2.74 -15.19 1.52
C ALA A 78 2.72 -13.81 2.19
N HIS A 79 3.66 -13.55 3.12
CA HIS A 79 3.78 -12.25 3.78
C HIS A 79 4.14 -11.13 2.79
N LEU A 80 5.08 -11.37 1.88
CA LEU A 80 5.46 -10.40 0.84
C LEU A 80 4.29 -10.09 -0.11
N ARG A 81 3.53 -11.13 -0.53
CA ARG A 81 2.34 -10.94 -1.37
C ARG A 81 1.25 -10.15 -0.66
N TYR A 82 1.02 -10.42 0.63
CA TYR A 82 0.10 -9.64 1.46
C TYR A 82 0.49 -8.16 1.50
N VAL A 83 1.78 -7.87 1.71
CA VAL A 83 2.28 -6.49 1.71
C VAL A 83 2.13 -5.84 0.34
N SER A 84 2.39 -6.54 -0.76
CA SER A 84 2.18 -5.98 -2.10
C SER A 84 0.71 -5.59 -2.33
N ALA A 85 -0.23 -6.46 -1.96
CA ALA A 85 -1.66 -6.17 -2.06
C ALA A 85 -2.08 -4.98 -1.17
N LEU A 86 -1.51 -4.87 0.04
CA LEU A 86 -1.73 -3.73 0.90
C LEU A 86 -1.23 -2.43 0.26
N LEU A 87 -0.01 -2.43 -0.28
CA LEU A 87 0.58 -1.27 -0.98
C LEU A 87 -0.26 -0.85 -2.18
N GLU A 88 -0.75 -1.81 -2.98
CA GLU A 88 -1.62 -1.53 -4.12
C GLU A 88 -2.92 -0.85 -3.69
N ARG A 89 -3.60 -1.41 -2.70
CA ARG A 89 -4.84 -0.83 -2.15
C ARG A 89 -4.62 0.61 -1.67
N LEU A 90 -3.49 0.86 -1.02
CA LEU A 90 -3.14 2.17 -0.49
C LEU A 90 -2.82 3.18 -1.60
N LEU A 91 -2.10 2.75 -2.65
CA LEU A 91 -1.82 3.56 -3.82
C LEU A 91 -3.11 3.99 -4.52
N ILE A 92 -4.03 3.07 -4.78
CA ILE A 92 -5.34 3.37 -5.40
C ILE A 92 -6.14 4.36 -4.55
N ARG A 93 -6.11 4.20 -3.22
CA ARG A 93 -6.82 5.12 -2.32
C ARG A 93 -6.19 6.51 -2.31
N LEU A 94 -4.85 6.60 -2.31
CA LEU A 94 -4.15 7.88 -2.44
C LEU A 94 -4.46 8.55 -3.78
N GLU A 95 -4.43 7.80 -4.89
CA GLU A 95 -4.79 8.29 -6.22
C GLU A 95 -6.23 8.85 -6.24
N THR A 96 -7.16 8.14 -5.62
CA THR A 96 -8.56 8.58 -5.50
C THR A 96 -8.68 9.88 -4.69
N LEU A 97 -7.97 10.00 -3.57
CA LEU A 97 -7.98 11.21 -2.74
C LEU A 97 -7.33 12.41 -3.44
N VAL A 98 -6.32 12.17 -4.28
CA VAL A 98 -5.70 13.19 -5.15
C VAL A 98 -6.73 13.71 -6.16
N VAL A 99 -7.43 12.79 -6.84
CA VAL A 99 -8.46 13.14 -7.85
C VAL A 99 -9.63 13.87 -7.20
N ALA A 100 -10.05 13.45 -6.00
CA ALA A 100 -11.11 14.09 -5.23
C ALA A 100 -10.70 15.43 -4.58
N GLY A 101 -9.44 15.86 -4.71
CA GLY A 101 -8.94 17.10 -4.12
C GLY A 101 -8.87 17.08 -2.58
N SER A 102 -8.97 15.91 -1.94
CA SER A 102 -9.01 15.75 -0.49
C SER A 102 -7.60 15.66 0.10
N ILE A 103 -6.92 16.81 0.14
CA ILE A 103 -5.52 17.01 0.55
C ILE A 103 -5.26 16.52 1.98
N PHE A 104 -6.12 16.88 2.93
CA PHE A 104 -5.96 16.49 4.34
C PHE A 104 -6.05 14.97 4.53
N GLU A 105 -7.03 14.34 3.89
CA GLU A 105 -7.24 12.88 3.97
C GLU A 105 -6.08 12.13 3.32
N ALA A 106 -5.53 12.62 2.21
CA ALA A 106 -4.36 12.03 1.57
C ALA A 106 -3.12 12.08 2.50
N ALA A 107 -2.90 13.19 3.19
CA ALA A 107 -1.81 13.32 4.15
C ALA A 107 -1.98 12.38 5.36
N ALA A 108 -3.19 12.31 5.91
CA ALA A 108 -3.52 11.41 7.02
C ALA A 108 -3.33 9.94 6.63
N LEU A 109 -3.78 9.55 5.43
CA LEU A 109 -3.59 8.21 4.90
C LEU A 109 -2.11 7.88 4.76
N ALA A 110 -1.30 8.75 4.14
CA ALA A 110 0.13 8.55 3.98
C ALA A 110 0.83 8.24 5.32
N SER A 111 0.47 8.94 6.39
CA SER A 111 1.05 8.69 7.73
C SER A 111 0.54 7.42 8.42
N GLN A 112 -0.66 6.95 8.07
CA GLN A 112 -1.12 5.62 8.50
C GLN A 112 -0.35 4.52 7.79
N VAL A 113 -0.14 4.67 6.48
CA VAL A 113 0.65 3.73 5.66
C VAL A 113 2.02 3.50 6.23
N VAL A 114 2.76 4.57 6.56
CA VAL A 114 4.11 4.45 7.14
C VAL A 114 4.11 3.62 8.42
N ARG A 115 3.12 3.81 9.30
CA ARG A 115 3.01 3.05 10.55
C ARG A 115 2.77 1.57 10.29
N GLU A 116 1.92 1.25 9.32
CA GLU A 116 1.66 -0.13 8.91
C GLU A 116 2.89 -0.77 8.25
N LEU A 117 3.63 -0.04 7.41
CA LEU A 117 4.85 -0.52 6.77
C LEU A 117 5.97 -0.78 7.78
N LYS A 118 6.17 0.12 8.75
CA LYS A 118 7.15 -0.09 9.82
C LYS A 118 6.85 -1.36 10.63
N ARG A 119 5.58 -1.58 10.97
CA ARG A 119 5.13 -2.78 11.72
C ARG A 119 5.24 -4.08 10.90
N SER A 120 4.87 -4.04 9.62
CA SER A 120 4.74 -5.24 8.78
C SER A 120 6.02 -5.64 8.07
N LEU A 121 6.84 -4.68 7.62
CA LEU A 121 8.04 -4.92 6.82
C LEU A 121 9.31 -4.75 7.64
N VAL A 122 9.54 -3.59 8.25
CA VAL A 122 10.87 -3.26 8.79
C VAL A 122 11.29 -4.20 9.93
N TYR A 123 10.37 -4.56 10.84
CA TYR A 123 10.69 -5.50 11.92
C TYR A 123 10.97 -6.94 11.46
N LYS A 124 10.43 -7.34 10.29
CA LYS A 124 10.58 -8.71 9.76
C LYS A 124 11.66 -8.80 8.68
N MET A 125 11.92 -7.70 7.98
CA MET A 125 12.69 -7.62 6.74
C MET A 125 13.41 -6.26 6.65
N PRO A 126 14.59 -6.13 7.29
CA PRO A 126 15.33 -4.87 7.40
C PRO A 126 15.75 -4.27 6.06
N GLN A 127 15.84 -5.07 4.99
CA GLN A 127 16.22 -4.63 3.65
C GLN A 127 15.29 -3.57 3.05
N PHE A 128 14.06 -3.46 3.58
CA PHE A 128 13.11 -2.41 3.16
C PHE A 128 13.20 -1.14 4.00
N GLY A 129 14.01 -1.13 5.07
CA GLY A 129 14.09 -0.04 6.04
C GLY A 129 14.37 1.32 5.42
N VAL A 130 15.36 1.39 4.53
CA VAL A 130 15.76 2.65 3.87
C VAL A 130 14.59 3.28 3.12
N VAL A 131 13.91 2.50 2.26
CA VAL A 131 12.77 3.01 1.47
C VAL A 131 11.59 3.37 2.38
N VAL A 132 11.32 2.57 3.42
CA VAL A 132 10.25 2.86 4.38
C VAL A 132 10.54 4.14 5.17
N ASP A 133 11.80 4.42 5.49
CA ASP A 133 12.20 5.66 6.16
C ASP A 133 12.14 6.88 5.23
N GLU A 134 12.43 6.70 3.92
CA GLU A 134 12.19 7.73 2.91
C GLU A 134 10.70 8.05 2.77
N VAL A 135 9.83 7.04 2.76
CA VAL A 135 8.37 7.22 2.77
C VAL A 135 7.92 7.93 4.06
N ASP A 136 8.50 7.59 5.22
CA ASP A 136 8.21 8.27 6.50
C ASP A 136 8.57 9.75 6.43
N ARG A 137 9.78 10.08 5.97
CA ARG A 137 10.21 11.49 5.81
C ARG A 137 9.28 12.25 4.87
N ALA A 138 9.02 11.70 3.68
CA ALA A 138 8.14 12.33 2.70
C ALA A 138 6.70 12.49 3.22
N SER A 139 6.19 11.53 3.99
CA SER A 139 4.87 11.61 4.62
C SER A 139 4.80 12.69 5.71
N ARG A 140 5.84 12.85 6.53
CA ARG A 140 5.89 13.90 7.56
C ARG A 140 5.90 15.29 6.93
N GLU A 141 6.73 15.48 5.90
CA GLU A 141 6.75 16.73 5.14
C GLU A 141 5.39 17.02 4.50
N LEU A 142 4.69 16.00 4.00
CA LEU A 142 3.34 16.15 3.45
C LEU A 142 2.33 16.63 4.50
N VAL A 143 2.39 16.08 5.72
CA VAL A 143 1.54 16.51 6.83
C VAL A 143 1.88 17.94 7.26
N GLU A 144 3.15 18.31 7.30
CA GLU A 144 3.58 19.67 7.62
C GLU A 144 3.06 20.68 6.59
N VAL A 145 3.17 20.37 5.30
CA VAL A 145 2.63 21.22 4.22
C VAL A 145 1.11 21.35 4.33
N SER A 146 0.40 20.25 4.65
CA SER A 146 -1.05 20.28 4.87
C SER A 146 -1.43 21.19 6.03
N ARG A 147 -0.70 21.13 7.16
CA ARG A 147 -0.94 21.98 8.33
C ARG A 147 -0.62 23.45 8.05
N SER A 148 0.50 23.74 7.39
CA SER A 148 0.92 25.12 7.09
C SER A 148 -0.02 25.82 6.12
N ALA A 149 -0.65 25.07 5.22
CA ALA A 149 -1.61 25.57 4.25
C ALA A 149 -3.03 25.77 4.84
N GLY A 150 -3.23 25.52 6.14
CA GLY A 150 -4.52 25.75 6.80
C GLY A 150 -5.63 24.80 6.38
N TYR A 151 -5.28 23.65 5.77
CA TYR A 151 -6.26 22.60 5.47
C TYR A 151 -6.74 21.97 6.79
N ALA A 152 -7.82 22.51 7.34
CA ALA A 152 -8.64 21.83 8.33
C ALA A 152 -9.34 20.63 7.65
N PRO A 153 -9.70 19.56 8.39
CA PRO A 153 -10.57 18.54 7.85
C PRO A 153 -11.83 19.23 7.32
N SER A 154 -11.98 19.28 6.01
CA SER A 154 -13.25 19.64 5.42
C SER A 154 -14.22 18.59 5.92
N LYS A 155 -15.26 19.00 6.67
CA LYS A 155 -16.49 18.21 6.68
C LYS A 155 -16.80 18.03 5.21
N SER A 156 -16.72 16.79 4.72
CA SER A 156 -17.09 16.48 3.35
C SER A 156 -18.51 17.01 3.17
N VAL A 157 -18.63 18.15 2.49
CA VAL A 157 -19.91 18.55 1.93
C VAL A 157 -20.04 17.61 0.74
N VAL A 158 -20.48 16.38 1.04
CA VAL A 158 -20.87 15.42 0.03
C VAL A 158 -21.88 16.16 -0.83
N SER A 159 -21.49 16.47 -2.06
CA SER A 159 -22.39 17.10 -3.03
C SER A 159 -23.70 16.32 -3.05
N GLU A 160 -24.84 16.99 -3.10
CA GLU A 160 -26.15 16.33 -3.17
C GLU A 160 -26.20 15.32 -4.33
N GLU A 161 -25.44 15.56 -5.40
CA GLU A 161 -25.21 14.62 -6.52
C GLU A 161 -24.58 13.31 -6.05
N ALA A 162 -23.53 13.37 -5.22
CA ALA A 162 -22.84 12.19 -4.71
C ALA A 162 -23.72 11.40 -3.72
N LYS A 163 -24.57 12.08 -2.94
CA LYS A 163 -25.58 11.41 -2.12
C LYS A 163 -26.65 10.72 -2.97
N ARG A 164 -27.07 11.35 -4.08
CA ARG A 164 -28.03 10.76 -5.01
C ARG A 164 -27.48 9.50 -5.65
N ILE A 165 -26.25 9.56 -6.14
CA ILE A 165 -25.55 8.41 -6.76
C ILE A 165 -25.37 7.26 -5.77
N LEU A 166 -25.02 7.55 -4.50
CA LEU A 166 -24.92 6.50 -3.48
C LEU A 166 -26.27 5.82 -3.20
N ARG A 167 -27.37 6.58 -3.14
CA ARG A 167 -28.71 6.01 -2.95
C ARG A 167 -29.17 5.20 -4.16
N GLU A 168 -28.86 5.66 -5.37
CA GLU A 168 -29.14 4.93 -6.61
C GLU A 168 -28.36 3.60 -6.65
N ALA A 169 -27.08 3.61 -6.24
CA ALA A 169 -26.27 2.41 -6.14
C ALA A 169 -26.77 1.43 -5.06
N GLU A 170 -27.18 1.92 -3.89
CA GLU A 170 -27.76 1.11 -2.82
C GLU A 170 -29.09 0.46 -3.26
N ALA A 171 -29.94 1.20 -3.98
CA ALA A 171 -31.19 0.69 -4.51
C ALA A 171 -30.99 -0.42 -5.54
N LEU A 172 -29.97 -0.30 -6.41
CA LEU A 172 -29.63 -1.31 -7.41
C LEU A 172 -29.11 -2.61 -6.78
N VAL A 173 -28.30 -2.49 -5.73
CA VAL A 173 -27.81 -3.67 -4.98
C VAL A 173 -28.98 -4.38 -4.29
N ALA A 174 -29.87 -3.62 -3.65
CA ALA A 174 -31.06 -4.19 -3.00
C ALA A 174 -32.00 -4.88 -4.00
N SER A 175 -32.19 -4.31 -5.21
CA SER A 175 -33.00 -4.96 -6.25
C SER A 175 -32.34 -6.23 -6.79
N GLN A 176 -31.02 -6.23 -6.96
CA GLN A 176 -30.27 -7.41 -7.41
C GLN A 176 -30.24 -8.54 -6.38
N GLU A 177 -30.25 -8.21 -5.08
CA GLU A 177 -30.39 -9.21 -4.00
C GLU A 177 -31.81 -9.80 -3.93
N MET A 178 -32.83 -9.05 -4.34
CA MET A 178 -34.21 -9.54 -4.43
C MET A 178 -34.48 -10.36 -5.69
N GLU A 179 -33.81 -10.07 -6.81
CA GLU A 179 -33.92 -10.85 -8.05
C GLU A 179 -33.16 -12.18 -8.02
N ASN A 180 -32.14 -12.30 -7.16
CA ASN A 180 -31.33 -13.51 -7.00
C ASN A 180 -31.81 -14.42 -5.84
N ARG A 181 -33.04 -14.23 -5.34
CA ARG A 181 -33.73 -15.14 -4.40
C ARG A 181 -34.90 -15.83 -5.09
#